data_AF-A0A2S4XQ89-F1
#
_entry.id   AF-A0A2S4XQ89-F1
#
_cell.length_a   1.000
_cell.length_b   1.000
_cell.length_c   1.000
_cell.angle_alpha   90.00
_cell.angle_beta   90.00
_cell.angle_gamma   90.00
#
_symmetry.space_group_name_H-M   'P 1'
#
loop_
_entity.id
_entity.type
_entity.pdbx_description
1 polymer ?
#
loop_
_entity_poly.entity_id
_entity_poly.type
_entity_poly.pdbx_seq_one_letter_code
_entity_poly.pdbx_strand_id
1 'polypeptide(L)' 'MSHIQRETSCSRPRLNSNMDADLYGYKWARDNVGQSGATIYRLYGKPDAPELFLKHGKGS' A
#
# COMPACT_ATOMS: atom_id res chain seq x y z
N MET A 1 16.97 11.86 -17.13
CA MET A 1 16.54 11.24 -15.85
C MET A 1 15.20 10.59 -16.08
N SER A 2 15.14 9.27 -16.27
CA SER A 2 13.88 8.54 -16.37
C SER A 2 13.19 8.60 -15.01
N HIS A 3 12.06 9.30 -14.94
CA HIS A 3 11.22 9.36 -13.75
C HIS A 3 10.62 7.97 -13.54
N ILE A 4 11.35 7.09 -12.85
CA ILE A 4 10.83 5.78 -12.45
C ILE A 4 9.54 6.08 -11.69
N GLN A 5 8.42 5.61 -12.21
CA GLN A 5 7.14 5.78 -11.56
C GLN A 5 7.16 4.97 -10.28
N ARG A 6 7.50 5.65 -9.18
CA ARG A 6 7.73 5.03 -7.87
C ARG A 6 6.47 4.36 -7.34
N GLU A 7 5.31 4.93 -7.66
CA GLU A 7 4.03 4.48 -7.16
C GLU A 7 3.03 4.31 -8.32
N THR A 8 2.26 3.23 -8.26
CA THR A 8 1.18 2.96 -9.20
C THR A 8 -0.11 2.77 -8.42
N SER A 9 -1.16 3.54 -8.76
CA SER A 9 -2.48 3.33 -8.19
C SER A 9 -2.93 1.89 -8.43
N CYS A 10 -3.43 1.23 -7.39
CA CYS A 10 -3.76 -0.19 -7.42
C CYS A 10 -5.10 -0.42 -6.72
N SER A 11 -5.76 -1.52 -7.07
CA SER A 11 -6.86 -2.03 -6.27
C SER A 11 -6.35 -2.57 -4.94
N ARG A 12 -7.23 -2.54 -3.93
CA ARG A 12 -6.96 -3.09 -2.60
C ARG A 12 -6.57 -4.58 -2.69
N PRO A 13 -5.46 -5.01 -2.05
CA PRO A 13 -5.09 -6.43 -2.00
C PRO A 13 -6.01 -7.22 -1.08
N ARG A 14 -6.02 -8.55 -1.22
CA ARG A 14 -6.70 -9.47 -0.29
C ARG A 14 -5.98 -9.43 1.06
N LEU A 15 -6.68 -8.97 2.09
CA LEU A 15 -6.19 -8.92 3.48
C LEU A 15 -7.05 -9.80 4.38
N ASN A 16 -6.58 -10.05 5.60
CA ASN A 16 -7.42 -10.66 6.63
C ASN A 16 -8.57 -9.70 7.02
N SER A 17 -9.68 -10.24 7.50
CA SER A 17 -10.90 -9.46 7.78
C SER A 17 -10.68 -8.33 8.80
N ASN A 18 -9.77 -8.50 9.75
CA ASN A 18 -9.49 -7.49 10.76
C ASN A 18 -8.75 -6.28 10.17
N MET A 19 -7.72 -6.49 9.34
CA MET A 19 -7.06 -5.38 8.63
C MET A 19 -7.98 -4.78 7.56
N ASP A 20 -8.96 -5.53 7.06
CA ASP A 20 -9.91 -4.97 6.11
C ASP A 20 -10.77 -3.86 6.74
N ALA A 21 -11.20 -4.03 7.99
CA ALA A 21 -11.97 -3.01 8.69
C ALA A 21 -11.17 -1.70 8.89
N ASP A 22 -9.94 -1.79 9.40
CA ASP A 22 -9.09 -0.62 9.68
C ASP A 22 -8.72 0.16 8.42
N LEU A 23 -8.48 -0.55 7.31
CA LEU A 23 -8.01 0.04 6.07
C LEU A 23 -9.15 0.42 5.11
N TYR A 24 -10.40 0.30 5.54
CA TYR A 24 -11.56 0.75 4.77
C TYR A 24 -11.53 2.26 4.55
N GLY A 25 -11.89 2.69 3.34
CA GLY A 25 -11.94 4.10 2.94
C GLY A 25 -10.63 4.69 2.40
N TYR A 26 -9.51 3.95 2.46
CA TYR A 26 -8.25 4.39 1.84
C TYR A 26 -8.19 4.07 0.35
N LYS A 27 -7.57 4.98 -0.41
CA LYS A 27 -7.03 4.72 -1.75
C LYS A 27 -5.68 4.01 -1.63
N TRP A 28 -5.36 3.17 -2.61
CA TRP A 28 -4.17 2.33 -2.59
C TRP A 28 -3.24 2.71 -3.73
N ALA A 29 -1.96 2.88 -3.42
CA ALA A 29 -0.88 2.91 -4.39
C ALA A 29 0.16 1.85 -4.01
N ARG A 30 0.62 1.08 -4.99
CA ARG A 30 1.73 0.15 -4.82
C ARG A 30 3.03 0.91 -5.06
N ASP A 31 3.93 0.85 -4.09
CA ASP A 31 5.27 1.35 -4.23
C ASP A 31 6.18 0.26 -4.84
N ASN A 32 6.89 0.64 -5.91
CA ASN A 32 7.75 -0.22 -6.72
C ASN A 32 9.24 -0.04 -6.40
N VAL A 33 9.61 0.77 -5.40
CA VAL A 33 11.02 1.05 -5.05
C VAL A 33 11.55 0.20 -3.89
N GLY A 34 10.74 -0.71 -3.34
CA GLY A 34 11.15 -1.65 -2.29
C GLY A 34 12.23 -2.65 -2.72
N GLN A 35 13.50 -2.36 -2.41
CA GLN A 35 14.66 -3.21 -2.70
C GLN A 35 14.69 -4.55 -1.94
N SER A 36 13.90 -4.70 -0.87
CA SER A 36 13.95 -5.87 0.03
C SER A 36 12.94 -6.97 -0.28
N GLY A 37 12.39 -7.04 -1.49
CA GLY A 37 11.46 -8.09 -1.93
C GLY A 37 10.06 -8.07 -1.29
N ALA A 38 9.81 -7.16 -0.34
CA ALA A 38 8.49 -6.90 0.20
C ALA A 38 7.71 -5.95 -0.72
N THR A 39 6.41 -6.21 -0.90
CA THR A 39 5.53 -5.26 -1.59
C THR A 39 5.08 -4.20 -0.60
N ILE A 40 5.26 -2.92 -0.94
CA ILE A 40 4.83 -1.79 -0.12
C ILE A 40 3.60 -1.17 -0.77
N TYR A 41 2.61 -0.82 0.06
CA TYR A 41 1.43 -0.07 -0.35
C TYR A 41 1.36 1.24 0.45
N ARG A 42 1.12 2.36 -0.23
CA ARG A 42 0.70 3.62 0.37
C ARG A 42 -0.82 3.69 0.39
N LEU A 43 -1.36 3.99 1.56
CA LEU A 43 -2.78 4.17 1.81
C LEU A 43 -3.04 5.65 2.10
N TYR A 44 -3.91 6.27 1.32
CA TYR A 44 -4.13 7.72 1.39
C TYR A 44 -5.57 8.10 1.03
N GLY A 45 -5.93 9.36 1.27
CA GLY A 45 -7.22 9.91 0.82
C GLY A 45 -8.44 9.45 1.61
N LYS A 46 -8.26 8.91 2.82
CA LYS A 46 -9.34 8.69 3.78
C LYS A 46 -9.55 10.00 4.58
N PRO A 47 -10.77 10.56 4.64
CA PRO A 47 -11.06 11.74 5.46
C PRO A 47 -10.74 11.49 6.93
N ASP A 48 -10.21 12.52 7.61
CA ASP A 48 -9.90 12.50 9.05
C ASP A 48 -8.97 11.37 9.51
N ALA A 49 -8.20 10.79 8.57
CA ALA A 49 -7.28 9.71 8.86
C ALA A 49 -5.89 9.98 8.25
N PRO A 50 -4.81 9.60 8.95
CA PRO A 50 -3.45 9.81 8.46
C PRO A 50 -3.15 8.91 7.27
N GLU A 51 -2.16 9.29 6.47
CA GLU A 51 -1.60 8.38 5.47
C GLU A 51 -0.87 7.21 6.15
N LEU A 52 -1.05 6.01 5.62
CA LEU A 52 -0.45 4.78 6.15
C LEU A 52 0.42 4.10 5.10
N PHE A 53 1.44 3.36 5.56
CA PHE A 53 2.23 2.47 4.72
C PHE A 53 2.05 1.04 5.20
N LEU A 54 1.62 0.16 4.30
CA LEU A 54 1.52 -1.28 4.54
C LEU A 54 2.66 -1.99 3.82
N LYS A 55 3.51 -2.68 4.59
CA LYS A 55 4.56 -3.54 4.04
C LYS A 55 4.11 -5.00 4.11
N HIS A 56 4.01 -5.64 2.96
CA HIS A 56 3.69 -7.05 2.83
C HIS A 56 4.94 -7.84 2.40
N GLY A 57 5.56 -8.53 3.35
CA GLY A 57 6.64 -9.48 3.08
C GLY A 57 6.08 -10.86 2.75
N LYS A 58 6.73 -11.59 1.84
CA LYS A 58 6.58 -13.05 1.81
C LYS A 58 7.39 -13.58 2.99
N GLY A 59 6.72 -14.07 4.03
CA GLY A 59 7.39 -14.89 5.04
C GLY A 59 7.89 -16.17 4.36
N SER A 60 9.19 -16.43 4.47
CA SER A 60 9.79 -17.74 4.20
C SER A 60 9.52 -18.68 5.34
#